data_AF-A0A815LBD3-F1
#
_entry.id   AF-A0A815LBD3-F1
#
_cell.length_a   1.000
_cell.length_b   1.000
_cell.length_c   1.000
_cell.angle_alpha   90.00
_cell.angle_beta   90.00
_cell.angle_gamma   90.00
#
_symmetry.space_group_name_H-M   'P 1'
#
loop_
_entity.id
_entity.type
_entity.pdbx_description
1 polymer ?
#
loop_
_entity_poly.entity_id
_entity_poly.type
_entity_poly.pdbx_seq_one_letter_code
_entity_poly.pdbx_strand_id
1 'polypeptide(L)'
;MDELRKIAILIYKIMVIQTYQYLWKTYLKSGTGQLIIPSETKQKLSYSTTLSVWPKEMKAIVLSNKKDTTNENEICLKFVNGHLYALQHQLKQYQQELNIKANNFQGYTISIQEKLMTYIELNLNSSLSKKIEHQVELIHYDYHIQALQLEYFQHKPNEYQKQLMIHICQSKYEQETSEQEYEFLKQKIAYYNLPSQSFDSSTISHHPLIDS
;
A
#
# COMPACT_ATOMS: atom_id res chain seq x y z
N MET A 1 36.85 25.58 29.79
CA MET A 1 35.92 25.83 28.67
C MET A 1 36.13 24.84 27.53
N ASP A 2 37.36 24.56 27.09
CA ASP A 2 37.61 23.63 25.98
C ASP A 2 37.16 22.18 26.20
N GLU A 3 37.31 21.63 27.42
CA GLU A 3 36.86 20.27 27.69
C GLU A 3 35.33 20.11 27.60
N LEU A 4 34.57 21.09 28.11
CA LEU A 4 33.12 21.11 27.99
C LEU A 4 32.67 21.18 26.52
N ARG A 5 33.39 21.96 25.69
CA ARG A 5 33.15 22.03 24.25
C ARG A 5 33.43 20.68 23.56
N LYS A 6 34.53 19.99 23.91
CA LYS A 6 34.84 18.66 23.37
C LYS A 6 33.76 17.64 23.73
N ILE A 7 33.28 17.67 24.98
CA ILE A 7 32.16 16.84 25.45
C ILE A 7 30.88 17.15 24.64
N ALA A 8 30.54 18.44 24.48
CA ALA A 8 29.36 18.85 23.71
C ALA A 8 29.44 18.38 22.24
N ILE A 9 30.62 18.44 21.61
CA ILE A 9 30.82 17.93 20.25
C ILE A 9 30.58 16.41 20.18
N LEU A 10 31.02 15.64 21.18
CA LEU A 10 30.77 14.20 21.23
C LEU A 10 29.29 13.88 21.41
N ILE A 11 28.59 14.59 22.30
CA ILE A 11 27.14 14.47 22.48
C ILE A 11 26.43 14.75 21.16
N TYR A 12 26.79 15.83 20.47
CA TYR A 12 26.22 16.16 19.17
C TYR A 12 26.44 15.05 18.13
N LYS A 13 27.67 14.54 17.99
CA LYS A 13 27.98 13.43 17.06
C LYS A 13 27.16 12.17 17.38
N ILE A 14 27.02 11.84 18.67
CA ILE A 14 26.21 10.71 19.13
C ILE A 14 24.75 10.90 18.72
N MET A 15 24.18 12.07 18.97
CA MET A 15 22.78 12.37 18.62
C MET A 15 22.57 12.29 17.11
N VAL A 16 23.46 12.86 16.30
CA VAL A 16 23.40 12.78 14.83
C VAL A 16 23.40 11.33 14.36
N ILE A 17 24.29 10.49 14.90
CA ILE A 17 24.36 9.07 14.55
C ILE A 17 23.06 8.35 14.94
N GLN A 18 22.52 8.63 16.12
CA GLN A 18 21.26 8.04 16.58
C GLN A 18 20.09 8.42 15.65
N THR A 19 20.01 9.67 15.21
CA THR A 19 19.00 10.13 14.25
C THR A 19 19.15 9.39 12.91
N TYR A 20 20.38 9.23 12.39
CA TYR A 20 20.58 8.42 11.18
C TYR A 20 20.27 6.94 11.39
N GLN A 21 20.63 6.35 12.52
CA GLN A 21 20.29 4.96 12.84
C GLN A 21 18.78 4.74 12.85
N TYR A 22 18.00 5.71 13.32
CA TYR A 22 16.53 5.66 13.27
C TYR A 22 16.04 5.52 11.82
N LEU A 23 16.49 6.38 10.90
CA LEU A 23 16.16 6.30 9.48
C LEU A 23 16.53 4.94 8.86
N TRP A 24 17.77 4.49 9.06
CA TRP A 24 18.24 3.23 8.48
C TRP A 24 17.53 2.00 9.04
N LYS A 25 17.12 2.03 10.31
CA LYS A 25 16.28 0.98 10.89
C LYS A 25 14.88 0.97 10.28
N THR A 26 14.31 2.13 9.98
CA THR A 26 13.04 2.23 9.25
C THR A 26 13.16 1.66 7.84
N TYR A 27 14.23 1.98 7.11
CA TYR A 27 14.50 1.35 5.80
C TYR A 27 14.59 -0.17 5.90
N LEU A 28 15.31 -0.68 6.89
CA LEU A 28 15.42 -2.13 7.12
C LEU A 28 14.05 -2.76 7.38
N LYS A 29 13.25 -2.18 8.28
CA LYS A 29 11.91 -2.68 8.59
C LYS A 29 10.98 -2.67 7.39
N SER A 30 11.02 -1.61 6.57
CA SER A 30 10.27 -1.53 5.32
C SER A 30 10.70 -2.66 4.37
N GLY A 31 12.01 -2.83 4.17
CA GLY A 31 12.58 -3.84 3.30
C GLY A 31 12.39 -5.29 3.78
N THR A 32 12.15 -5.52 5.07
CA THR A 32 11.88 -6.86 5.62
C THR A 32 10.39 -7.13 5.87
N GLY A 33 9.51 -6.17 5.56
CA GLY A 33 8.07 -6.25 5.85
C GLY A 33 7.71 -6.08 7.32
N GLN A 34 8.65 -5.66 8.17
CA GLN A 34 8.45 -5.48 9.61
C GLN A 34 8.07 -4.04 10.00
N LEU A 35 7.66 -3.22 9.02
CA LEU A 35 7.36 -1.80 9.28
C LEU A 35 6.04 -1.60 10.03
N ILE A 36 5.06 -2.49 9.82
CA ILE A 36 3.79 -2.47 10.55
C ILE A 36 3.95 -3.32 11.81
N ILE A 37 3.92 -2.67 12.96
CA ILE A 37 3.64 -3.34 14.24
C ILE A 37 2.12 -3.30 14.38
N PRO A 38 1.41 -4.45 14.47
CA PRO A 38 -0.01 -4.44 14.72
C PRO A 38 -0.25 -3.83 16.10
N SER A 39 -0.66 -2.57 16.14
CA SER A 39 -1.10 -1.91 17.36
C SER A 39 -2.46 -2.48 17.78
N GLU A 40 -2.63 -2.72 19.08
CA GLU A 40 -3.80 -3.33 19.73
C GLU A 40 -5.09 -2.50 19.63
N THR A 41 -5.13 -1.45 18.80
CA THR A 41 -6.26 -0.52 18.72
C THR A 41 -7.18 -0.87 17.55
N LYS A 42 -8.16 -1.73 17.83
CA LYS A 42 -9.53 -1.74 17.30
C LYS A 42 -9.73 -1.21 15.87
N GLN A 43 -9.21 -1.93 14.87
CA GLN A 43 -9.92 -2.31 13.65
C GLN A 43 -8.96 -3.17 12.83
N LYS A 44 -9.17 -4.47 12.95
CA LYS A 44 -8.31 -5.52 12.44
C LYS A 44 -8.50 -5.63 10.93
N LEU A 45 -7.93 -4.71 10.14
CA LEU A 45 -7.50 -5.07 8.80
C LEU A 45 -6.27 -5.94 8.98
N SER A 46 -6.49 -7.25 8.93
CA SER A 46 -5.48 -8.28 9.09
C SER A 46 -4.71 -8.43 7.78
N TYR A 47 -4.02 -7.38 7.34
CA TYR A 47 -3.12 -7.49 6.20
C TYR A 47 -2.01 -8.48 6.58
N SER A 48 -1.72 -9.45 5.71
CA SER A 48 -0.53 -10.29 5.86
C SER A 48 0.71 -9.43 5.64
N THR A 49 1.43 -9.12 6.72
CA THR A 49 2.50 -8.11 6.76
C THR A 49 3.84 -8.58 6.19
N THR A 50 3.90 -9.57 5.30
CA THR A 50 5.19 -10.05 4.73
C THR A 50 5.63 -9.26 3.49
N LEU A 51 5.16 -8.02 3.32
CA LEU A 51 5.47 -7.20 2.15
C LEU A 51 6.84 -6.51 2.30
N SER A 52 7.85 -7.03 1.59
CA SER A 52 9.15 -6.38 1.45
C SER A 52 9.04 -5.19 0.49
N VAL A 53 9.14 -3.96 1.02
CA VAL A 53 9.14 -2.73 0.22
C VAL A 53 10.39 -1.92 0.49
N TRP A 54 11.21 -1.73 -0.53
CA TRP A 54 12.34 -0.79 -0.46
C TRP A 54 11.93 0.58 -1.02
N PRO A 55 12.10 1.68 -0.26
CA PRO A 55 11.81 3.02 -0.73
C PRO A 55 12.62 3.40 -1.98
N LYS A 56 12.06 4.29 -2.80
CA LYS A 56 12.64 4.67 -4.10
C LYS A 56 14.00 5.35 -3.93
N GLU A 57 14.15 6.18 -2.90
CA GLU A 57 15.40 6.86 -2.56
C GLU A 57 16.50 5.84 -2.25
N MET A 58 16.16 4.79 -1.50
CA MET A 58 17.08 3.71 -1.17
C MET A 58 17.48 2.92 -2.42
N LYS A 59 16.51 2.56 -3.27
CA LYS A 59 16.79 1.93 -4.56
C LYS A 59 17.70 2.80 -5.43
N ALA A 60 17.47 4.11 -5.47
CA ALA A 60 18.33 5.04 -6.21
C ALA A 60 19.77 5.05 -5.69
N ILE A 61 19.98 5.08 -4.37
CA ILE A 61 21.31 5.07 -3.75
C ILE A 61 22.08 3.77 -4.04
N VAL A 62 21.39 2.63 -4.03
CA VAL A 62 22.03 1.31 -4.20
C VAL A 62 22.23 0.97 -5.67
N LEU A 63 21.24 1.24 -6.51
CA LEU A 63 21.24 0.85 -7.92
C LEU A 63 21.99 1.84 -8.81
N SER A 64 22.29 3.07 -8.35
CA SER A 64 23.17 4.00 -9.08
C SER A 64 24.58 3.42 -9.31
N ASN A 65 24.96 2.38 -8.57
CA ASN A 65 26.31 1.82 -8.57
C ASN A 65 26.42 0.42 -9.20
N LYS A 66 25.34 -0.21 -9.71
CA LYS A 66 25.38 -1.58 -10.28
C LYS A 66 24.41 -1.78 -11.44
N LYS A 67 24.89 -2.41 -12.52
CA LYS A 67 24.11 -2.73 -13.74
C LYS A 67 23.43 -4.11 -13.73
N ASP A 68 23.84 -5.03 -12.86
CA ASP A 68 23.29 -6.40 -12.82
C ASP A 68 22.20 -6.55 -11.74
N THR A 69 20.99 -6.89 -12.19
CA THR A 69 19.72 -6.91 -11.45
C THR A 69 19.33 -8.29 -10.90
N THR A 70 20.29 -9.15 -10.54
CA THR A 70 19.92 -10.56 -10.23
C THR A 70 19.33 -10.75 -8.82
N ASN A 71 19.54 -9.82 -7.87
CA ASN A 71 18.86 -9.85 -6.56
C ASN A 71 18.84 -8.47 -5.85
N GLU A 72 17.98 -7.55 -6.30
CA GLU A 72 17.88 -6.19 -5.73
C GLU A 72 17.67 -6.19 -4.21
N ASN A 73 16.83 -7.10 -3.69
CA ASN A 73 16.50 -7.17 -2.27
C ASN A 73 17.70 -7.53 -1.41
N GLU A 74 18.49 -8.52 -1.83
CA GLU A 74 19.69 -8.92 -1.09
C GLU A 74 20.76 -7.82 -1.12
N ILE A 75 20.90 -7.11 -2.23
CA ILE A 75 21.83 -5.97 -2.34
C ILE A 75 21.39 -4.85 -1.38
N CYS A 76 20.11 -4.48 -1.38
CA CYS A 76 19.57 -3.47 -0.46
C CYS A 76 19.77 -3.87 1.00
N LEU A 77 19.47 -5.13 1.33
CA LEU A 77 19.62 -5.67 2.69
C LEU A 77 21.08 -5.62 3.16
N LYS A 78 22.03 -6.10 2.34
CA LYS A 78 23.47 -6.05 2.65
C LYS A 78 23.96 -4.62 2.84
N PHE A 79 23.51 -3.71 1.99
CA PHE A 79 23.88 -2.29 2.05
C PHE A 79 23.39 -1.62 3.34
N VAL A 80 22.10 -1.76 3.67
CA VAL A 80 21.52 -1.16 4.89
C VAL A 80 22.17 -1.74 6.15
N ASN A 81 22.37 -3.07 6.19
CA ASN A 81 23.05 -3.70 7.32
C ASN A 81 24.49 -3.23 7.47
N GLY A 82 25.22 -3.04 6.36
CA GLY A 82 26.58 -2.48 6.37
C GLY A 82 26.61 -1.06 6.96
N HIS A 83 25.68 -0.20 6.53
CA HIS A 83 25.55 1.15 7.08
C HIS A 83 25.19 1.17 8.57
N LEU A 84 24.23 0.33 8.98
CA LEU A 84 23.86 0.20 10.39
C LEU A 84 25.04 -0.29 11.25
N TYR A 85 25.81 -1.26 10.76
CA TYR A 85 27.00 -1.74 11.43
C TYR A 85 28.06 -0.64 11.59
N ALA A 86 28.34 0.12 10.53
CA ALA A 86 29.29 1.23 10.56
C ALA A 86 28.87 2.32 11.56
N LEU A 87 27.59 2.71 11.53
CA LEU A 87 27.02 3.67 12.48
C LEU A 87 27.09 3.15 13.92
N GLN A 88 26.81 1.86 14.14
CA GLN A 88 26.90 1.25 15.46
C GLN A 88 28.33 1.23 16.01
N HIS A 89 29.31 0.99 15.14
CA HIS A 89 30.72 1.04 15.51
C HIS A 89 31.13 2.46 15.92
N GLN A 90 30.80 3.47 15.09
CA GLN A 90 31.07 4.88 15.40
C GLN A 90 30.38 5.34 16.68
N LEU A 91 29.13 4.92 16.90
CA LEU A 91 28.39 5.23 18.12
C LEU A 91 29.12 4.72 19.36
N LYS A 92 29.58 3.45 19.34
CA LYS A 92 30.33 2.86 20.45
C LYS A 92 31.63 3.62 20.71
N GLN A 93 32.37 4.00 19.66
CA GLN A 93 33.61 4.77 19.80
C GLN A 93 33.36 6.12 20.48
N TYR A 94 32.37 6.89 20.01
CA TYR A 94 32.06 8.19 20.61
C TYR A 94 31.50 8.09 22.02
N GLN A 95 30.72 7.04 22.33
CA GLN A 95 30.25 6.79 23.70
C GLN A 95 31.42 6.48 24.65
N GLN A 96 32.39 5.68 24.21
CA GLN A 96 33.60 5.40 24.99
C GLN A 96 34.42 6.67 25.22
N GLU A 97 34.65 7.46 24.16
CA GLU A 97 35.39 8.72 24.28
C GLU A 97 34.67 9.72 25.20
N LEU A 98 33.34 9.80 25.10
CA LEU A 98 32.51 10.63 25.97
C LEU A 98 32.67 10.20 27.43
N ASN A 99 32.56 8.91 27.73
CA ASN A 99 32.70 8.39 29.09
C ASN A 99 34.08 8.72 29.68
N ILE A 100 35.15 8.54 28.89
CA ILE A 100 36.51 8.87 29.34
C ILE A 100 36.62 10.38 29.63
N LYS A 101 36.14 11.24 28.74
CA LYS A 101 36.21 12.71 28.93
C LYS A 101 35.33 13.21 30.07
N ALA A 102 34.12 12.67 30.19
CA ALA A 102 33.18 12.98 31.27
C ALA A 102 33.78 12.63 32.63
N ASN A 103 34.38 11.44 32.76
CA ASN A 103 35.02 11.01 34.00
C ASN A 103 36.26 11.83 34.36
N ASN A 104 37.00 12.32 33.36
CA ASN A 104 38.20 13.12 33.56
C ASN A 104 37.91 14.61 33.78
N PHE A 105 36.68 15.08 33.53
CA PHE A 105 36.31 16.48 33.70
C PHE A 105 35.72 16.70 35.09
N GLN A 106 36.52 17.28 35.98
CA GLN A 106 36.12 17.54 37.36
C GLN A 106 34.89 18.47 37.41
N GLY A 107 33.85 18.03 38.13
CA GLY A 107 32.59 18.75 38.23
C GLY A 107 31.62 18.49 37.06
N TYR A 108 31.95 17.59 36.13
CA TYR A 108 30.95 17.08 35.19
C TYR A 108 29.85 16.33 35.94
N THR A 109 28.60 16.65 35.63
CA THR A 109 27.44 16.04 36.27
C THR A 109 26.40 15.70 35.21
N ILE A 110 25.47 14.82 35.56
CA ILE A 110 24.32 14.47 34.71
C ILE A 110 23.54 15.74 34.34
N SER A 111 23.38 16.69 35.25
CA SER A 111 22.69 17.96 34.97
C SER A 111 23.40 18.81 33.91
N ILE A 112 24.74 18.81 33.89
CA ILE A 112 25.50 19.49 32.82
C ILE A 112 25.26 18.78 31.49
N GLN A 113 25.28 17.45 31.48
CA GLN A 113 25.00 16.66 30.28
C GLN A 113 23.61 16.95 29.71
N GLU A 114 22.58 16.95 30.56
CA GLU A 114 21.19 17.24 30.17
C GLU A 114 21.05 18.64 29.57
N LYS A 115 21.70 19.64 30.17
CA LYS A 115 21.72 21.00 29.64
C LYS A 115 22.40 21.08 28.27
N LEU A 116 23.52 20.37 28.09
CA LEU A 116 24.20 20.29 26.79
C LEU A 116 23.33 19.58 25.74
N MET A 117 22.73 18.44 26.09
CA MET A 117 21.82 17.71 25.20
C MET A 117 20.65 18.59 24.77
N THR A 118 19.98 19.25 25.72
CA THR A 118 18.85 20.15 25.45
C THR A 118 19.27 21.31 24.54
N TYR A 119 20.42 21.92 24.81
CA TYR A 119 20.94 23.00 23.96
C TYR A 119 21.23 22.51 22.53
N ILE A 120 21.87 21.36 22.40
CA ILE A 120 22.20 20.76 21.09
C ILE A 120 20.92 20.40 20.34
N GLU A 121 19.94 19.81 21.02
CA GLU A 121 18.66 19.41 20.44
C GLU A 121 17.91 20.60 19.86
N LEU A 122 17.76 21.66 20.66
CA LEU A 122 17.02 22.85 20.28
C LEU A 122 17.70 23.66 19.16
N ASN A 123 19.03 23.77 19.18
CA ASN A 123 19.76 24.71 18.32
C ASN A 123 20.47 24.07 17.13
N LEU A 124 20.88 22.80 17.22
CA LEU A 124 21.77 22.18 16.23
C LEU A 124 21.11 20.96 15.56
N ASN A 125 20.48 20.09 16.33
CA ASN A 125 19.94 18.83 15.82
C ASN A 125 18.47 18.92 15.35
N SER A 126 17.72 19.95 15.77
CA SER A 126 16.29 20.07 15.45
C SER A 126 15.98 20.00 13.96
N SER A 127 16.78 20.67 13.13
CA SER A 127 16.57 20.68 11.67
C SER A 127 16.82 19.30 11.04
N LEU A 128 17.87 18.61 11.48
CA LEU A 128 18.20 17.27 11.03
C LEU A 128 17.15 16.25 11.48
N SER A 129 16.74 16.31 12.75
CA SER A 129 15.72 15.41 13.31
C SER A 129 14.42 15.52 12.53
N LYS A 130 13.91 16.75 12.34
CA LYS A 130 12.68 16.98 11.57
C LYS A 130 12.76 16.49 10.13
N LYS A 131 13.92 16.67 9.48
CA LYS A 131 14.12 16.18 8.12
C LYS A 131 14.07 14.64 8.07
N ILE A 132 14.68 13.98 9.05
CA ILE A 132 14.68 12.52 9.13
C ILE A 132 13.30 11.99 9.53
N GLU A 133 12.62 12.61 10.48
CA GLU A 133 11.23 12.29 10.86
C GLU A 133 10.30 12.35 9.66
N HIS A 134 10.36 13.44 8.88
CA HIS A 134 9.58 13.57 7.66
C HIS A 134 9.89 12.46 6.64
N GLN A 135 11.18 12.12 6.44
CA GLN A 135 11.55 11.01 5.56
C GLN A 135 10.98 9.67 6.06
N VAL A 136 10.99 9.44 7.36
CA VAL A 136 10.41 8.24 7.96
C VAL A 136 8.90 8.19 7.74
N GLU A 137 8.19 9.30 7.93
CA GLU A 137 6.76 9.40 7.64
C GLU A 137 6.43 9.06 6.18
N LEU A 138 7.19 9.60 5.23
CA LEU A 138 7.02 9.27 3.81
C LEU A 138 7.18 7.76 3.53
N ILE A 139 8.16 7.11 4.17
CA ILE A 139 8.34 5.65 4.06
C ILE A 139 7.14 4.90 4.61
N HIS A 140 6.59 5.34 5.75
CA HIS A 140 5.38 4.76 6.32
C HIS A 140 4.16 4.90 5.39
N TYR A 141 3.96 6.09 4.80
CA TYR A 141 2.87 6.30 3.84
C TYR A 141 3.01 5.41 2.60
N ASP A 142 4.19 5.38 1.98
CA ASP A 142 4.46 4.56 0.80
C ASP A 142 4.23 3.07 1.07
N TYR A 143 4.66 2.61 2.25
CA TYR A 143 4.44 1.22 2.68
C TYR A 143 2.96 0.91 2.85
N HIS A 144 2.20 1.79 3.53
CA HIS A 144 0.77 1.61 3.75
C HIS A 144 -0.02 1.60 2.44
N ILE A 145 0.28 2.50 1.52
CA ILE A 145 -0.36 2.53 0.20
C ILE A 145 -0.14 1.22 -0.54
N GLN A 146 1.09 0.70 -0.55
CA GLN A 146 1.40 -0.56 -1.23
C GLN A 146 0.74 -1.77 -0.56
N ALA A 147 0.70 -1.80 0.77
CA ALA A 147 0.00 -2.85 1.51
C ALA A 147 -1.51 -2.86 1.20
N LEU A 148 -2.14 -1.68 1.20
CA LEU A 148 -3.55 -1.51 0.82
C LEU A 148 -3.83 -1.96 -0.61
N GLN A 149 -2.97 -1.57 -1.56
CA GLN A 149 -3.09 -1.99 -2.95
C GLN A 149 -3.01 -3.51 -3.10
N LEU A 150 -2.07 -4.15 -2.42
CA LEU A 150 -1.92 -5.60 -2.44
C LEU A 150 -3.19 -6.29 -1.92
N GLU A 151 -3.73 -5.84 -0.80
CA GLU A 151 -4.97 -6.41 -0.23
C GLU A 151 -6.16 -6.18 -1.16
N TYR A 152 -6.31 -4.98 -1.71
CA TYR A 152 -7.33 -4.67 -2.71
C TYR A 152 -7.27 -5.65 -3.90
N PHE A 153 -6.07 -5.95 -4.41
CA PHE A 153 -5.91 -6.93 -5.49
C PHE A 153 -6.17 -8.38 -5.05
N GLN A 154 -5.87 -8.75 -3.80
CA GLN A 154 -6.19 -10.09 -3.27
C GLN A 154 -7.69 -10.35 -3.25
N HIS A 155 -8.51 -9.32 -3.03
CA HIS A 155 -9.96 -9.41 -3.11
C HIS A 155 -10.51 -9.54 -4.53
N LYS A 156 -9.65 -9.54 -5.57
CA LYS A 156 -10.02 -9.71 -6.98
C LYS A 156 -11.29 -8.94 -7.38
N PRO A 157 -11.33 -7.61 -7.19
CA PRO A 157 -12.51 -6.78 -7.45
C PRO A 157 -13.03 -6.91 -8.89
N ASN A 158 -12.13 -7.17 -9.84
CA ASN A 158 -12.49 -7.41 -11.23
C ASN A 158 -13.31 -8.70 -11.43
N GLU A 159 -13.13 -9.73 -10.61
CA GLU A 159 -13.96 -10.94 -10.66
C GLU A 159 -15.38 -10.62 -10.20
N TYR A 160 -15.56 -9.84 -9.13
CA TYR A 160 -16.87 -9.36 -8.69
C TYR A 160 -17.56 -8.52 -9.77
N GLN A 161 -16.83 -7.61 -10.41
CA GLN A 161 -17.36 -6.81 -11.52
C GLN A 161 -17.78 -7.69 -12.72
N LYS A 162 -16.98 -8.72 -13.05
CA LYS A 162 -17.33 -9.68 -14.10
C LYS A 162 -18.59 -10.48 -13.77
N GLN A 163 -18.68 -11.00 -12.54
CA GLN A 163 -19.83 -11.77 -12.08
C GLN A 163 -21.10 -10.92 -12.07
N LEU A 164 -21.02 -9.67 -11.59
CA LEU A 164 -22.14 -8.74 -11.62
C LEU A 164 -22.60 -8.46 -13.07
N MET A 165 -21.67 -8.24 -13.99
CA MET A 165 -22.01 -8.01 -15.40
C MET A 165 -22.67 -9.24 -16.04
N ILE A 166 -22.16 -10.44 -15.77
CA ILE A 166 -22.76 -11.69 -16.25
C ILE A 166 -24.19 -11.82 -15.72
N HIS A 167 -24.41 -11.56 -14.43
CA HIS A 167 -25.71 -11.65 -13.81
C HIS A 167 -26.71 -10.63 -14.38
N ILE A 168 -26.28 -9.38 -14.61
CA ILE A 168 -27.11 -8.35 -15.26
C ILE A 168 -27.51 -8.78 -16.68
N CYS A 169 -26.56 -9.30 -17.47
CA CYS A 169 -26.86 -9.77 -18.82
C CYS A 169 -27.84 -10.95 -18.83
N GLN A 170 -27.68 -11.91 -17.90
CA GLN A 170 -28.59 -13.04 -17.77
C GLN A 170 -29.99 -12.59 -17.37
N SER A 171 -30.12 -11.75 -16.34
CA SER A 171 -31.40 -11.23 -15.89
C SER A 171 -32.12 -10.44 -17.00
N LYS A 172 -31.38 -9.66 -17.79
CA LYS A 172 -31.95 -8.91 -18.92
C LYS A 172 -32.45 -9.84 -20.03
N TYR A 173 -31.67 -10.86 -20.38
CA TYR A 173 -32.08 -11.86 -21.37
C TYR A 173 -33.34 -12.62 -20.94
N GLU A 174 -33.40 -13.05 -19.67
CA GLU A 174 -34.57 -13.72 -19.10
C GLU A 174 -35.81 -12.81 -19.13
N GLN A 175 -35.65 -11.53 -18.79
CA GLN A 175 -36.74 -10.56 -18.87
C GLN A 175 -37.25 -10.39 -20.31
N GLU A 176 -36.36 -10.15 -21.28
CA GLU A 176 -36.73 -10.00 -22.69
C GLU A 176 -37.43 -11.26 -23.24
N THR A 177 -36.97 -12.45 -22.85
CA THR A 177 -37.60 -13.72 -23.23
C THR A 177 -39.01 -13.82 -22.64
N SER A 178 -39.17 -13.48 -21.36
CA SER A 178 -40.49 -13.51 -20.70
C SER A 178 -41.48 -12.51 -21.31
N GLU A 179 -41.02 -11.33 -21.73
CA GLU A 179 -41.83 -10.32 -22.42
C GLU A 179 -42.29 -10.82 -23.80
N GLN A 180 -41.40 -11.49 -24.55
CA GLN A 180 -41.75 -12.11 -25.83
C GLN A 180 -42.77 -13.25 -25.68
N GLU A 181 -42.60 -14.11 -24.68
CA GLU A 181 -43.55 -15.19 -24.38
C GLU A 181 -44.93 -14.64 -23.98
N TYR A 182 -44.97 -13.57 -23.18
CA TYR A 182 -46.20 -12.90 -22.81
C TYR A 182 -46.93 -12.31 -24.02
N GLU A 183 -46.23 -11.58 -24.89
CA GLU A 183 -46.83 -11.00 -26.10
C GLU A 183 -47.29 -12.09 -27.09
N PHE A 184 -46.53 -13.18 -27.22
CA PHE A 184 -46.97 -14.33 -28.01
C PHE A 184 -48.25 -14.96 -27.46
N LEU A 185 -48.33 -15.15 -26.14
CA LEU A 185 -49.53 -15.69 -25.50
C LEU A 185 -50.74 -14.77 -25.68
N LYS A 186 -50.53 -13.45 -25.58
CA LYS A 186 -51.56 -12.44 -25.82
C LYS A 186 -52.08 -12.47 -27.26
N GLN A 187 -51.19 -12.59 -28.25
CA GLN A 187 -51.58 -12.79 -29.65
C GLN A 187 -52.37 -14.08 -29.85
N LYS A 188 -51.91 -15.18 -29.24
CA LYS A 188 -52.60 -16.48 -29.30
C LYS A 188 -54.01 -16.40 -28.72
N ILE A 189 -54.17 -15.77 -27.55
CA ILE A 189 -55.48 -15.53 -26.92
C ILE A 189 -56.35 -14.65 -27.82
N ALA A 190 -55.81 -13.57 -28.39
CA ALA A 190 -56.56 -12.71 -29.31
C ALA A 190 -57.05 -13.47 -30.55
N TYR A 191 -56.21 -14.33 -31.13
CA TYR A 191 -56.57 -15.18 -32.27
C TYR A 191 -57.73 -16.14 -31.94
N TYR A 192 -57.69 -16.81 -30.79
CA TYR A 192 -58.77 -17.72 -30.37
C TYR A 192 -60.05 -17.02 -29.90
N ASN A 193 -59.98 -15.72 -29.60
CA ASN A 193 -61.14 -14.89 -29.24
C ASN A 193 -61.70 -14.09 -30.42
N LEU A 194 -61.15 -14.24 -31.63
CA LEU A 194 -61.79 -13.70 -32.83
C LEU A 194 -63.14 -14.39 -33.02
N PRO A 195 -64.24 -13.64 -33.22
CA PRO A 195 -65.52 -14.25 -33.56
C PRO A 195 -65.32 -15.13 -34.79
N SER A 196 -65.73 -16.39 -34.71
CA SER A 196 -65.85 -17.26 -35.86
C SER A 196 -66.90 -16.66 -36.81
N GLN A 197 -66.49 -15.70 -37.64
CA GLN A 197 -67.23 -15.38 -38.84
C GLN A 197 -67.13 -16.62 -39.71
N SER A 198 -68.20 -17.41 -39.66
CA SER A 198 -68.55 -18.36 -40.70
C SER A 198 -68.44 -17.63 -42.04
N PHE A 199 -67.39 -17.92 -42.80
CA PHE A 199 -67.41 -17.67 -44.22
C PHE A 199 -68.47 -18.60 -44.81
N ASP A 200 -69.71 -18.11 -44.88
CA ASP A 200 -70.78 -18.72 -45.67
C ASP A 200 -70.35 -18.73 -47.14
N SER A 201 -69.70 -19.82 -47.53
CA SER A 201 -69.41 -20.13 -48.92
C SER A 201 -70.68 -20.71 -49.54
N SER A 202 -71.64 -19.86 -49.87
CA SER A 202 -72.83 -20.27 -50.62
C SER A 202 -73.20 -19.24 -51.67
N THR A 203 -72.63 -19.39 -52.87
CA THR A 203 -73.30 -19.28 -54.18
C THR A 203 -72.25 -19.46 -55.29
N ILE A 204 -72.12 -20.68 -55.80
CA ILE A 204 -71.78 -20.90 -57.21
C ILE A 204 -72.90 -21.75 -57.77
N SER A 205 -73.87 -21.10 -58.39
CA SER A 205 -74.95 -21.76 -59.11
C SER A 205 -74.40 -22.44 -60.36
N HIS A 206 -74.79 -23.70 -60.53
CA HIS A 206 -74.66 -24.44 -61.77
C HIS A 206 -75.13 -23.66 -63.00
N HIS A 207 -74.34 -23.72 -64.08
CA HIS A 207 -74.89 -23.69 -65.43
C HIS A 207 -74.31 -24.87 -66.21
N PRO A 208 -75.13 -25.85 -66.64
CA PRO A 208 -74.72 -26.85 -67.61
C PRO A 208 -74.97 -26.32 -69.02
N LEU A 209 -73.96 -26.43 -69.89
CA LEU A 209 -74.13 -26.36 -71.34
C LEU A 209 -73.86 -27.76 -71.89
N ILE A 210 -74.95 -28.52 -72.00
CA ILE A 210 -75.24 -29.60 -72.96
C ILE A 210 -75.28 -28.94 -74.35
N ASP A 211 -74.90 -29.51 -75.48
CA ASP A 211 -74.19 -30.74 -75.89
C ASP A 211 -73.92 -30.53 -77.40
N SER A 212 -73.15 -31.43 -78.03
CA SER A 212 -73.46 -31.82 -79.41
C SER A 212 -74.39 -33.02 -79.37
#